data_AF-Q4QCL5-F1
#
_entry.id   AF-Q4QCL5-F1
#
_cell.length_a   1.000
_cell.length_b   1.000
_cell.length_c   1.000
_cell.angle_alpha   90.00
_cell.angle_beta   90.00
_cell.angle_gamma   90.00
#
_symmetry.space_group_name_H-M   'P 1'
#
loop_
_entity.id
_entity.type
_entity.pdbx_description
1 polymer ?
#
loop_
_entity_poly.entity_id
_entity_poly.type
_entity_poly.pdbx_seq_one_letter_code
_entity_poly.pdbx_strand_id
1 'polypeptide(L)'
;MSLLRCTAHRLCASTGSCLIDPLASSSRVAPHNLQLIHTLGTRQFSLFGEGINHSKLLVQCTVASERSPKYEGGKNAALRGKKASARGPVEFECQLSNMCRSFPLTLSLCCSTRAGLLLINGARFLPAGSTVLEGPECTHGQFVYHGPHMNQSHLAELVVGHRSPNSPLDDIAHIEAVFFSAVRCFGSTSSTWFGHTPVHTIKPELADCIAELVRGFGVDDALAEYVECKAHAVEKLERDAWARVSNSVLPNLEKL
;
A
#
# COMPACT_ATOMS: atom_id res chain seq x y z
N MET A 1 -39.37 10.66 -4.01
CA MET A 1 -37.90 10.45 -3.94
C MET A 1 -37.33 10.50 -2.51
N SER A 2 -38.03 9.99 -1.48
CA SER A 2 -37.54 10.02 -0.07
C SER A 2 -37.19 8.65 0.54
N LEU A 3 -37.49 7.54 -0.16
CA LEU A 3 -37.31 6.19 0.40
C LEU A 3 -35.85 5.69 0.37
N LEU A 4 -35.02 6.18 -0.56
CA LEU A 4 -33.60 5.77 -0.69
C LEU A 4 -32.69 6.39 0.38
N ARG A 5 -33.07 7.54 0.97
CA ARG A 5 -32.27 8.18 2.03
C ARG A 5 -32.41 7.48 3.39
N CYS A 6 -33.54 6.83 3.66
CA CYS A 6 -33.79 6.18 4.95
C CYS A 6 -33.10 4.81 5.09
N THR A 7 -32.84 4.09 4.00
CA THR A 7 -32.17 2.78 4.04
C THR A 7 -30.65 2.91 4.22
N ALA A 8 -30.02 3.89 3.57
CA ALA A 8 -28.60 4.17 3.76
C ALA A 8 -28.26 4.59 5.20
N HIS A 9 -29.12 5.41 5.83
CA HIS A 9 -28.91 5.86 7.20
C HIS A 9 -29.04 4.74 8.25
N ARG A 10 -29.88 3.72 7.99
CA ARG A 10 -30.02 2.56 8.90
C ARG A 10 -28.89 1.55 8.77
N LEU A 11 -28.29 1.41 7.59
CA LEU A 11 -27.12 0.55 7.38
C LEU A 11 -25.85 1.15 8.01
N CYS A 12 -25.66 2.47 7.93
CA CYS A 12 -24.50 3.14 8.54
C CYS A 12 -24.64 3.36 10.05
N ALA A 13 -25.86 3.50 10.60
CA ALA A 13 -26.05 3.74 12.03
C ALA A 13 -25.96 2.47 12.90
N SER A 14 -26.13 1.28 12.33
CA SER A 14 -26.07 0.01 13.09
C SER A 14 -24.72 -0.71 13.03
N THR A 15 -23.80 -0.25 12.18
CA THR A 15 -22.45 -0.82 12.02
C THR A 15 -21.35 0.01 12.69
N GLY A 16 -21.71 1.13 13.34
CA GLY A 16 -20.81 1.98 14.13
C GLY A 16 -20.38 1.38 15.47
N SER A 17 -20.21 0.06 15.56
CA SER A 17 -19.38 -0.53 16.61
C SER A 17 -17.95 -0.48 16.09
N CYS A 18 -17.11 0.30 16.76
CA CYS A 18 -15.67 0.24 16.64
C CYS A 18 -15.22 -1.20 16.94
N LEU A 19 -15.21 -2.06 15.93
CA LEU A 19 -14.59 -3.37 16.01
C LEU A 19 -13.08 -3.16 15.91
N ILE A 20 -12.50 -2.76 17.04
CA ILE A 20 -11.08 -2.97 17.29
C ILE A 20 -10.90 -4.49 17.32
N ASP A 21 -10.10 -4.96 16.36
CA ASP A 21 -9.58 -6.32 16.18
C ASP A 21 -10.49 -7.43 15.63
N PRO A 22 -10.27 -7.73 14.33
CA PRO A 22 -9.93 -9.11 13.94
C PRO A 22 -8.50 -9.26 13.37
N LEU A 23 -7.73 -8.17 13.27
CA LEU A 23 -6.38 -8.14 12.71
C LEU A 23 -5.30 -8.72 13.65
N ALA A 24 -5.62 -8.89 14.93
CA ALA A 24 -4.85 -9.67 15.90
C ALA A 24 -4.64 -11.15 15.50
N SER A 25 -5.40 -11.69 14.54
CA SER A 25 -5.26 -13.10 14.10
C SER A 25 -4.06 -13.37 13.17
N SER A 26 -3.38 -12.33 12.66
CA SER A 26 -2.06 -12.49 12.05
C SER A 26 -1.00 -12.39 13.14
N SER A 27 -0.63 -13.55 13.71
CA SER A 27 0.32 -13.84 14.80
C SER A 27 1.72 -13.17 14.75
N ARG A 28 2.00 -12.28 13.80
CA ARG A 28 3.25 -11.55 13.74
C ARG A 28 3.16 -10.31 14.61
N VAL A 29 4.08 -10.20 15.57
CA VAL A 29 4.28 -9.00 16.40
C VAL A 29 4.72 -7.87 15.47
N ALA A 30 4.14 -6.67 15.65
CA ALA A 30 4.52 -5.51 14.86
C ALA A 30 6.00 -5.17 15.10
N PRO A 31 6.80 -4.96 14.04
CA PRO A 31 8.17 -4.51 14.22
C PRO A 31 8.18 -3.07 14.75
N HIS A 32 9.28 -2.68 15.39
CA HIS A 32 9.57 -1.28 15.75
C HIS A 32 8.48 -0.58 16.59
N ASN A 33 7.73 -1.33 17.40
CA ASN A 33 6.61 -0.84 18.22
C ASN A 33 5.51 -0.11 17.42
N LEU A 34 5.32 -0.49 16.16
CA LEU A 34 4.31 0.10 15.30
C LEU A 34 2.89 -0.32 15.71
N GLN A 35 1.99 0.65 15.76
CA GLN A 35 0.57 0.45 15.98
C GLN A 35 -0.15 0.39 14.63
N LEU A 36 -0.96 -0.66 14.43
CA LEU A 36 -1.78 -0.83 13.24
C LEU A 36 -3.14 -0.18 13.43
N ILE A 37 -3.55 0.63 12.45
CA ILE A 37 -4.87 1.24 12.36
C ILE A 37 -5.50 0.78 11.03
N HIS A 38 -6.70 0.20 11.12
CA HIS A 38 -7.50 -0.19 9.97
C HIS A 38 -8.98 -0.02 10.33
N THR A 39 -9.75 0.55 9.40
CA THR A 39 -11.20 0.69 9.55
C THR A 39 -11.88 -0.22 8.54
N LEU A 40 -12.72 -1.15 9.00
CA LEU A 40 -13.43 -2.05 8.10
C LEU A 40 -14.31 -1.27 7.10
N GLY A 41 -14.26 -1.69 5.84
CA GLY A 41 -14.87 -0.99 4.71
C GLY A 41 -13.91 -0.05 3.99
N THR A 42 -12.71 0.16 4.53
CA THR A 42 -11.61 0.83 3.83
C THR A 42 -10.55 -0.20 3.45
N ARG A 43 -10.02 -0.10 2.23
CA ARG A 43 -8.91 -0.94 1.76
C ARG A 43 -7.56 -0.42 2.21
N GLN A 44 -7.54 0.52 3.14
CA GLN A 44 -6.35 1.24 3.57
C GLN A 44 -6.06 0.92 5.01
N PHE A 45 -4.80 0.64 5.33
CA PHE A 45 -4.34 0.57 6.71
C PHE A 45 -3.10 1.44 6.89
N SER A 46 -2.92 1.89 8.12
CA SER A 46 -1.83 2.74 8.53
C SER A 46 -1.05 2.05 9.65
N LEU A 47 0.28 2.15 9.63
CA LEU A 47 1.13 1.83 10.78
C LEU A 47 1.76 3.12 11.30
N PHE A 48 1.74 3.32 12.61
CA PHE A 48 2.35 4.49 13.23
C PHE A 48 3.24 4.08 14.39
N GLY A 49 4.41 4.69 14.51
CA GLY A 49 5.23 4.57 15.70
C GLY A 49 6.23 5.68 15.84
N GLU A 50 6.79 5.75 17.04
CA GLU A 50 7.85 6.68 17.40
C GLU A 50 9.16 5.90 17.52
N GLY A 51 10.16 6.38 16.78
CA GLY A 51 11.49 5.79 16.71
C GLY A 51 12.52 6.56 17.54
N ILE A 52 13.78 6.35 17.18
CA ILE A 52 14.93 6.99 17.83
C ILE A 52 14.79 8.52 17.74
N ASN A 53 15.15 9.24 18.81
CA ASN A 53 15.14 10.71 18.89
C ASN A 53 13.78 11.38 18.63
N HIS A 54 12.66 10.71 18.98
CA HIS A 54 11.30 11.19 18.71
C HIS A 54 10.99 11.33 17.21
N SER A 55 11.75 10.64 16.35
CA SER A 55 11.38 10.49 14.95
C SER A 55 10.06 9.75 14.86
N LYS A 56 9.25 10.08 13.87
CA LYS A 56 7.95 9.43 13.66
C LYS A 56 7.96 8.73 12.32
N LEU A 57 7.53 7.48 12.33
CA LEU A 57 7.32 6.66 11.15
C LEU A 57 5.81 6.45 10.97
N LEU A 58 5.30 6.91 9.84
CA LEU A 58 3.98 6.59 9.34
C LEU A 58 4.13 5.71 8.10
N VAL A 59 3.42 4.59 8.05
CA VAL A 59 3.38 3.70 6.89
C VAL A 59 1.94 3.59 6.43
N GLN A 60 1.69 3.72 5.14
CA GLN A 60 0.35 3.61 4.57
C GLN A 60 0.34 2.68 3.39
N CYS A 61 -0.66 1.80 3.37
CA CYS A 61 -0.82 0.82 2.32
C CYS A 61 -2.29 0.77 1.88
N THR A 62 -2.51 0.89 0.57
CA THR A 62 -3.80 0.63 -0.06
C THR A 62 -3.77 -0.77 -0.67
N VAL A 63 -4.60 -1.67 -0.14
CA VAL A 63 -4.66 -3.05 -0.58
C VAL A 63 -5.37 -3.17 -1.93
N ALA A 64 -4.67 -3.73 -2.92
CA ALA A 64 -5.24 -4.03 -4.21
C ALA A 64 -6.34 -5.10 -4.12
N SER A 65 -7.45 -4.90 -4.82
CA SER A 65 -8.60 -5.82 -4.81
C SER A 65 -8.41 -7.07 -5.66
N GLU A 66 -7.47 -7.01 -6.60
CA GLU A 66 -7.30 -8.05 -7.60
C GLU A 66 -6.32 -9.10 -7.13
N ARG A 67 -6.55 -10.33 -7.58
CA ARG A 67 -5.56 -11.40 -7.50
C ARG A 67 -4.36 -10.91 -8.29
N SER A 68 -3.41 -10.28 -7.61
CA SER A 68 -2.13 -9.95 -8.20
C SER A 68 -1.62 -11.22 -8.88
N PRO A 69 -1.23 -11.17 -10.17
CA PRO A 69 -0.81 -12.35 -10.89
C PRO A 69 0.27 -13.03 -10.06
N LYS A 70 0.08 -14.33 -9.81
CA LYS A 70 0.98 -15.06 -8.93
C LYS A 70 2.39 -14.93 -9.50
N TYR A 71 3.34 -14.47 -8.67
CA TYR A 71 4.74 -14.58 -9.03
C TYR A 71 5.05 -16.07 -9.10
N GLU A 72 5.13 -16.63 -10.32
CA GLU A 72 5.77 -17.91 -10.53
C GLU A 72 7.27 -17.69 -10.29
N GLY A 73 7.68 -17.71 -9.02
CA GLY A 73 9.08 -17.83 -8.68
C GLY A 73 9.63 -19.03 -9.45
N GLY A 74 10.65 -18.79 -10.29
CA GLY A 74 11.22 -19.82 -11.14
C GLY A 74 11.53 -21.09 -10.32
N LYS A 75 11.56 -22.26 -10.99
CA LYS A 75 11.65 -23.62 -10.40
C LYS A 75 12.68 -23.83 -9.27
N ASN A 76 13.61 -22.89 -9.07
CA ASN A 76 14.63 -22.88 -8.02
C ASN A 76 14.19 -22.18 -6.71
N ALA A 77 13.02 -21.53 -6.63
CA ALA A 77 12.51 -20.93 -5.40
C ALA A 77 12.21 -21.96 -4.29
N ALA A 78 12.09 -23.24 -4.66
CA ALA A 78 11.95 -24.36 -3.73
C ALA A 78 13.21 -24.61 -2.86
N LEU A 79 14.38 -24.08 -3.25
CA LEU A 79 15.64 -24.30 -2.52
C LEU A 79 15.86 -23.32 -1.36
N ARG A 80 15.18 -22.16 -1.35
CA ARG A 80 15.16 -21.28 -0.17
C ARG A 80 13.96 -21.64 0.69
N GLY A 81 14.17 -22.59 1.60
CA GLY A 81 13.17 -23.00 2.59
C GLY A 81 12.68 -21.83 3.43
N LYS A 82 11.61 -21.17 2.97
CA LYS A 82 10.55 -20.45 3.70
C LYS A 82 9.77 -19.61 2.68
N LYS A 83 8.58 -20.12 2.31
CA LYS A 83 7.43 -19.42 1.70
C LYS A 83 7.74 -18.04 1.06
N ALA A 84 8.34 -18.02 -0.12
CA ALA A 84 8.16 -16.88 -1.01
C ALA A 84 6.66 -16.85 -1.37
N SER A 85 5.95 -15.82 -0.93
CA SER A 85 4.52 -15.63 -1.21
C SER A 85 4.33 -15.60 -2.73
N ALA A 86 3.56 -16.52 -3.29
CA ALA A 86 3.22 -16.56 -4.72
C ALA A 86 2.23 -15.45 -5.09
N ARG A 87 2.22 -14.31 -4.40
CA ARG A 87 1.34 -13.17 -4.64
C ARG A 87 2.20 -12.00 -5.12
N GLY A 88 1.64 -11.14 -5.96
CA GLY A 88 2.35 -9.97 -6.47
C GLY A 88 2.70 -8.96 -5.38
N PRO A 89 3.43 -7.89 -5.74
CA PRO A 89 3.98 -6.93 -4.79
C PRO A 89 2.89 -6.22 -4.00
N VAL A 90 3.24 -5.84 -2.78
CA VAL A 90 2.46 -4.88 -2.00
C VAL A 90 3.18 -3.53 -2.05
N GLU A 91 2.52 -2.52 -2.59
CA GLU A 91 3.02 -1.14 -2.63
C GLU A 91 2.54 -0.39 -1.38
N PHE A 92 3.42 0.46 -0.84
CA PHE A 92 3.14 1.25 0.35
C PHE A 92 4.02 2.49 0.41
N GLU A 93 3.57 3.52 1.12
CA GLU A 93 4.35 4.74 1.37
C GLU A 93 4.86 4.74 2.82
N CYS A 94 6.10 5.15 3.02
CA CYS A 94 6.65 5.44 4.35
C CYS A 94 6.95 6.92 4.47
N GLN A 95 6.57 7.52 5.59
CA GLN A 95 6.89 8.90 5.93
C GLN A 95 7.68 8.96 7.23
N LEU A 96 8.88 9.52 7.11
CA LEU A 96 9.80 9.77 8.21
C LEU A 96 9.83 11.26 8.50
N SER A 97 9.35 11.64 9.68
CA SER A 97 9.36 13.02 10.14
C SER A 97 10.16 13.16 11.43
N ASN A 98 10.60 14.39 11.72
CA ASN A 98 11.42 14.70 12.90
C ASN A 98 12.70 13.85 12.98
N MET A 99 13.32 13.54 11.83
CA MET A 99 14.58 12.77 11.77
C MET A 99 15.74 13.51 12.45
N CYS A 100 15.73 14.85 12.43
CA CYS A 100 16.63 15.67 13.22
C CYS A 100 15.95 17.00 13.63
N ARG A 101 16.35 17.53 14.79
CA ARG A 101 15.68 18.63 15.52
C ARG A 101 15.51 19.95 14.74
N SER A 102 16.17 20.11 13.60
CA SER A 102 16.18 21.35 12.81
C SER A 102 15.84 21.14 11.34
N PHE A 103 15.40 19.95 10.94
CA PHE A 103 15.07 19.67 9.54
C PHE A 103 13.56 19.78 9.30
N PRO A 104 13.11 20.81 8.57
CA PRO A 104 11.69 21.15 8.45
C PRO A 104 10.98 20.33 7.36
N LEU A 105 11.50 19.14 7.03
CA LEU A 105 10.98 18.31 5.95
C LEU A 105 10.71 16.89 6.44
N THR A 106 9.64 16.31 5.89
CA THR A 106 9.31 14.89 6.01
C THR A 106 9.91 14.17 4.80
N LEU A 107 10.65 13.08 5.05
CA LEU A 107 11.09 12.18 3.99
C LEU A 107 9.97 11.19 3.69
N SER A 108 9.45 11.22 2.47
CA SER A 108 8.46 10.27 1.95
C SER A 108 9.15 9.29 1.01
N LEU A 109 8.90 8.00 1.20
CA LEU A 109 9.49 6.89 0.47
C LEU A 109 8.37 6.09 -0.20
N CYS A 110 8.50 5.87 -1.51
CA CYS A 110 7.64 4.95 -2.24
C CYS A 110 8.28 3.56 -2.18
N CYS A 111 7.62 2.62 -1.51
CA CYS A 111 8.15 1.30 -1.22
C CYS A 111 7.29 0.20 -1.85
N SER A 112 7.89 -0.97 -2.08
CA SER A 112 7.17 -2.18 -2.47
C SER A 112 7.78 -3.42 -1.85
N THR A 113 6.98 -4.46 -1.66
CA THR A 113 7.47 -5.77 -1.22
C THR A 113 7.72 -6.67 -2.43
N ARG A 114 8.85 -7.39 -2.42
CA ARG A 114 9.13 -8.47 -3.38
C ARG A 114 9.68 -9.68 -2.64
N ALA A 115 8.93 -10.78 -2.65
CA ALA A 115 9.30 -12.01 -1.97
C ALA A 115 9.70 -11.78 -0.48
N GLY A 116 8.95 -10.93 0.23
CA GLY A 116 9.21 -10.56 1.62
C GLY A 116 10.37 -9.57 1.85
N LEU A 117 10.99 -9.03 0.80
CA LEU A 117 12.06 -8.02 0.89
C LEU A 117 11.53 -6.63 0.54
N LEU A 118 12.17 -5.62 1.12
CA LEU A 118 11.90 -4.21 0.87
C LEU A 118 12.58 -3.75 -0.44
N LEU A 119 11.81 -3.11 -1.31
CA LEU A 119 12.33 -2.26 -2.38
C LEU A 119 11.90 -0.82 -2.13
N ILE A 120 12.87 0.10 -2.14
CA ILE A 120 12.62 1.55 -2.14
C ILE A 120 12.69 2.01 -3.60
N ASN A 121 11.56 2.40 -4.17
CA ASN A 121 11.44 2.76 -5.58
C ASN A 121 11.62 4.28 -5.81
N GLY A 122 11.30 5.08 -4.79
CA GLY A 122 11.40 6.55 -4.83
C GLY A 122 11.59 7.15 -3.46
N ALA A 123 12.15 8.36 -3.42
CA ALA A 123 12.24 9.17 -2.21
C ALA A 123 12.04 10.65 -2.57
N ARG A 124 11.30 11.37 -1.73
CA ARG A 124 11.02 12.80 -1.87
C ARG A 124 10.96 13.48 -0.52
N PHE A 125 11.20 14.78 -0.50
CA PHE A 125 10.96 15.61 0.68
C PHE A 125 9.63 16.34 0.55
N LEU A 126 8.87 16.36 1.64
CA LEU A 126 7.63 17.11 1.78
C LEU A 126 7.77 18.14 2.91
N PRO A 127 7.06 19.27 2.87
CA PRO A 127 7.03 20.22 3.98
C PRO A 127 6.56 19.56 5.29
N ALA A 128 7.13 19.96 6.43
CA ALA A 128 6.68 19.47 7.73
C ALA A 128 5.18 19.71 7.94
N GLY A 129 4.47 18.71 8.49
CA GLY A 129 3.02 18.76 8.70
C GLY A 129 2.19 18.31 7.49
N SER A 130 2.79 17.96 6.35
CA SER A 130 2.09 17.23 5.29
C SER A 130 1.77 15.81 5.78
N THR A 131 0.57 15.59 6.27
CA THR A 131 0.07 14.24 6.52
C THR A 131 -0.49 13.68 5.22
N VAL A 132 -0.17 12.44 4.86
CA VAL A 132 -1.06 11.71 3.97
C VAL A 132 -2.34 11.48 4.77
N LEU A 133 -3.40 12.18 4.37
CA LEU A 133 -4.71 12.01 4.96
C LEU A 133 -5.28 10.66 4.52
N GLU A 134 -5.94 9.96 5.43
CA GLU A 134 -6.77 8.80 5.10
C GLU A 134 -7.85 9.23 4.11
N GLY A 135 -7.96 8.54 2.97
CA GLY A 135 -8.86 8.93 1.89
C GLY A 135 -8.37 8.48 0.51
N PRO A 136 -9.21 8.65 -0.53
CA PRO A 136 -8.77 8.42 -1.91
C PRO A 136 -7.52 9.27 -2.14
N GLU A 137 -6.46 8.66 -2.68
CA GLU A 137 -5.13 9.27 -2.86
C GLU A 137 -5.28 10.73 -3.26
N CYS A 138 -5.03 11.63 -2.29
CA CYS A 138 -5.38 13.02 -2.45
C CYS A 138 -4.54 13.62 -3.57
N THR A 139 -5.22 14.19 -4.57
CA THR A 139 -4.64 14.92 -5.71
C THR A 139 -3.69 16.05 -5.31
N HIS A 140 -3.66 16.42 -4.03
CA HIS A 140 -2.74 17.42 -3.46
C HIS A 140 -1.26 17.10 -3.73
N GLY A 141 -0.88 15.82 -3.84
CA GLY A 141 0.49 15.41 -4.11
C GLY A 141 0.87 15.31 -5.59
N GLN A 142 -0.10 15.39 -6.51
CA GLN A 142 0.12 15.06 -7.93
C GLN A 142 1.10 16.00 -8.64
N PHE A 143 1.12 17.27 -8.25
CA PHE A 143 1.95 18.29 -8.87
C PHE A 143 3.24 18.56 -8.08
N VAL A 144 3.55 17.73 -7.09
CA VAL A 144 4.80 17.83 -6.31
C VAL A 144 5.88 17.00 -6.98
N TYR A 145 7.13 17.44 -6.92
CA TYR A 145 8.24 16.62 -7.38
C TYR A 145 8.37 15.34 -6.54
N HIS A 146 8.25 14.19 -7.19
CA HIS A 146 8.25 12.88 -6.55
C HIS A 146 9.63 12.21 -6.41
N GLY A 147 10.70 12.91 -6.83
CA GLY A 147 12.04 12.36 -6.81
C GLY A 147 12.39 11.51 -8.03
N PRO A 148 13.67 11.14 -8.17
CA PRO A 148 14.16 10.22 -9.18
C PRO A 148 13.82 8.76 -8.83
N HIS A 149 13.99 7.86 -9.79
CA HIS A 149 14.00 6.43 -9.49
C HIS A 149 15.19 6.07 -8.61
N MET A 150 14.92 5.28 -7.57
CA MET A 150 15.95 4.73 -6.67
C MET A 150 16.57 3.45 -7.23
N ASN A 151 15.84 2.73 -8.07
CA ASN A 151 16.25 1.47 -8.67
C ASN A 151 15.55 1.27 -10.04
N GLN A 152 15.94 0.22 -10.76
CA GLN A 152 15.38 -0.15 -12.06
C GLN A 152 14.51 -1.43 -12.00
N SER A 153 13.92 -1.73 -10.85
CA SER A 153 13.06 -2.92 -10.67
C SER A 153 11.91 -2.98 -11.68
N HIS A 154 11.27 -1.83 -11.95
CA HIS A 154 10.20 -1.74 -12.95
C HIS A 154 10.65 -2.16 -14.36
N LEU A 155 11.89 -1.86 -14.76
CA LEU A 155 12.45 -2.32 -16.04
C LEU A 155 12.80 -3.81 -15.99
N ALA A 156 13.35 -4.28 -14.88
CA ALA A 156 13.65 -5.69 -14.69
C ALA A 156 12.37 -6.55 -14.78
N GLU A 157 11.25 -6.05 -14.25
CA GLU A 157 9.93 -6.69 -14.34
C GLU A 157 9.45 -6.83 -15.79
N LEU A 158 9.65 -5.80 -16.62
CA LEU A 158 9.32 -5.85 -18.05
C LEU A 158 10.12 -6.92 -18.78
N VAL A 159 11.42 -7.05 -18.47
CA VAL A 159 12.29 -8.08 -19.08
C VAL A 159 11.83 -9.50 -18.74
N VAL A 160 11.32 -9.71 -17.53
CA VAL A 160 10.77 -11.00 -17.08
C VAL A 160 9.34 -11.22 -17.60
N GLY A 161 8.79 -10.27 -18.37
CA GLY A 161 7.45 -10.35 -18.94
C GLY A 161 6.34 -10.10 -17.93
N HIS A 162 6.66 -9.51 -16.76
CA HIS A 162 5.66 -9.12 -15.80
C HIS A 162 4.92 -7.87 -16.31
N ARG A 163 3.60 -7.96 -16.39
CA ARG A 163 2.73 -6.82 -16.73
C ARG A 163 2.04 -6.34 -15.48
N SER A 164 2.14 -5.04 -15.22
CA SER A 164 1.40 -4.42 -14.13
C SER A 164 -0.10 -4.47 -14.44
N PRO A 165 -0.97 -4.81 -13.45
CA PRO A 165 -2.42 -4.81 -13.65
C PRO A 165 -3.01 -3.42 -13.95
N ASN A 166 -2.25 -2.35 -13.68
CA ASN A 166 -2.60 -0.98 -14.03
C ASN A 166 -1.85 -0.47 -15.28
N SER A 167 -1.39 -1.35 -16.17
CA SER A 167 -0.64 -0.95 -17.38
C SER A 167 -1.42 0.09 -18.19
N PRO A 168 -0.83 1.24 -18.58
CA PRO A 168 -1.49 2.28 -19.38
C PRO A 168 -1.91 1.79 -20.77
N LEU A 169 -1.40 0.64 -21.22
CA LEU A 169 -1.74 0.00 -22.49
C LEU A 169 -2.93 -0.97 -22.39
N ASP A 170 -3.53 -1.12 -21.21
CA ASP A 170 -4.73 -1.95 -21.02
C ASP A 170 -5.99 -1.07 -21.09
N ASP A 171 -6.44 -0.78 -22.31
CA ASP A 171 -7.49 0.19 -22.61
C ASP A 171 -8.81 -0.09 -21.87
N ILE A 172 -9.17 -1.36 -21.64
CA ILE A 172 -10.44 -1.72 -21.00
C ILE A 172 -10.42 -1.35 -19.51
N ALA A 173 -9.29 -1.56 -18.83
CA ALA A 173 -9.14 -1.26 -17.41
C ALA A 173 -9.18 0.25 -17.14
N HIS A 174 -8.62 1.09 -18.00
CA HIS A 174 -8.63 2.56 -17.83
C HIS A 174 -9.97 3.20 -18.22
N ILE A 175 -10.70 2.62 -19.18
CA ILE A 175 -12.02 3.12 -19.60
C ILE A 175 -13.10 2.80 -18.55
N GLU A 176 -13.01 1.65 -17.88
CA GLU A 176 -13.99 1.22 -16.85
C GLU A 176 -13.56 1.55 -15.42
N ALA A 177 -12.29 1.87 -15.17
CA ALA A 177 -11.84 2.27 -13.84
C ALA A 177 -12.47 3.60 -13.45
N VAL A 178 -13.21 3.58 -12.33
CA VAL A 178 -13.62 4.79 -11.62
C VAL A 178 -12.38 5.66 -11.45
N PHE A 179 -12.40 6.88 -11.99
CA PHE A 179 -11.29 7.86 -12.04
C PHE A 179 -10.48 8.04 -10.72
N PHE A 180 -11.05 7.58 -9.60
CA PHE A 180 -10.49 7.65 -8.24
C PHE A 180 -9.94 6.31 -7.72
N SER A 181 -9.76 5.30 -8.58
CA SER A 181 -9.17 4.03 -8.18
C SER A 181 -7.65 4.08 -8.22
N ALA A 182 -7.04 4.24 -7.04
CA ALA A 182 -5.59 4.12 -6.81
C ALA A 182 -5.00 2.73 -7.08
N VAL A 183 -5.82 1.75 -7.48
CA VAL A 183 -5.36 0.38 -7.76
C VAL A 183 -5.39 0.09 -9.26
N ARG A 184 -6.34 0.70 -9.98
CA ARG A 184 -6.61 0.40 -11.39
C ARG A 184 -6.18 1.51 -12.33
N CYS A 185 -6.20 2.76 -11.89
CA CYS A 185 -5.87 3.91 -12.73
C CYS A 185 -4.38 4.26 -12.58
N PHE A 186 -3.61 4.01 -13.64
CA PHE A 186 -2.18 4.34 -13.71
C PHE A 186 -1.95 5.84 -13.44
N GLY A 187 -2.70 6.71 -14.12
CA GLY A 187 -2.54 8.16 -14.01
C GLY A 187 -2.97 8.75 -12.67
N SER A 188 -3.73 8.01 -11.85
CA SER A 188 -4.25 8.51 -10.56
C SER A 188 -3.53 7.92 -9.35
N THR A 189 -2.50 7.10 -9.56
CA THR A 189 -1.84 6.37 -8.47
C THR A 189 -0.44 6.90 -8.19
N SER A 190 -0.21 7.28 -6.94
CA SER A 190 1.07 7.81 -6.43
C SER A 190 2.22 6.80 -6.51
N SER A 191 1.97 5.49 -6.37
CA SER A 191 2.97 4.43 -6.50
C SER A 191 3.54 4.30 -7.93
N THR A 192 2.76 4.75 -8.92
CA THR A 192 3.19 4.85 -10.33
C THR A 192 3.61 6.26 -10.71
N TRP A 193 3.84 7.14 -9.73
CA TRP A 193 4.16 8.55 -9.96
C TRP A 193 3.10 9.24 -10.83
N PHE A 194 1.82 8.89 -10.65
CA PHE A 194 0.72 9.40 -11.49
C PHE A 194 0.95 9.16 -12.99
N GLY A 195 1.56 8.02 -13.31
CA GLY A 195 1.92 7.60 -14.65
C GLY A 195 3.16 8.27 -15.26
N HIS A 196 3.90 9.04 -14.48
CA HIS A 196 5.15 9.65 -14.92
C HIS A 196 6.34 8.73 -14.67
N THR A 197 7.26 8.63 -15.63
CA THR A 197 8.57 7.98 -15.43
C THR A 197 9.63 9.06 -15.26
N PRO A 198 10.21 9.25 -14.05
CA PRO A 198 11.32 10.17 -13.83
C PRO A 198 12.47 10.00 -14.82
N VAL A 199 13.00 11.14 -15.29
CA VAL A 199 14.16 11.17 -16.20
C VAL A 199 15.42 10.58 -15.56
N HIS A 200 15.57 10.77 -14.25
CA HIS A 200 16.76 10.37 -13.53
C HIS A 200 16.50 9.09 -12.74
N THR A 201 17.44 8.16 -12.83
CA THR A 201 17.66 7.10 -11.85
C THR A 201 18.94 7.44 -11.11
N ILE A 202 18.93 7.41 -9.79
CA ILE A 202 20.15 7.71 -9.01
C ILE A 202 21.18 6.60 -9.17
N LYS A 203 22.43 6.92 -8.82
CA LYS A 203 23.50 5.93 -8.77
C LYS A 203 23.23 4.91 -7.65
N PRO A 204 23.58 3.62 -7.84
CA PRO A 204 23.35 2.58 -6.83
C PRO A 204 23.96 2.92 -5.47
N GLU A 205 25.15 3.53 -5.44
CA GLU A 205 25.83 3.86 -4.18
C GLU A 205 25.03 4.86 -3.33
N LEU A 206 24.35 5.81 -3.99
CA LEU A 206 23.47 6.75 -3.30
C LEU A 206 22.19 6.05 -2.82
N ALA A 207 21.64 5.13 -3.60
CA ALA A 207 20.47 4.35 -3.21
C ALA A 207 20.79 3.49 -1.97
N ASP A 208 21.96 2.87 -1.93
CA ASP A 208 22.43 2.07 -0.80
C ASP A 208 22.59 2.93 0.46
N CYS A 209 23.21 4.12 0.35
CA CYS A 209 23.31 5.04 1.49
C CYS A 209 21.94 5.49 2.02
N ILE A 210 20.97 5.75 1.12
CA ILE A 210 19.60 6.10 1.52
C ILE A 210 18.94 4.90 2.22
N ALA A 211 19.09 3.69 1.67
CA ALA A 211 18.54 2.47 2.27
C ALA A 211 19.12 2.21 3.67
N GLU A 212 20.44 2.40 3.86
CA GLU A 212 21.09 2.30 5.17
C GLU A 212 20.58 3.35 6.16
N LEU A 213 20.42 4.60 5.71
CA LEU A 213 19.88 5.68 6.53
C LEU A 213 18.49 5.34 7.05
N VAL A 214 17.56 4.97 6.17
CA VAL A 214 16.16 4.73 6.53
C VAL A 214 15.96 3.44 7.31
N ARG A 215 16.85 2.46 7.15
CA ARG A 215 16.91 1.26 8.00
C ARG A 215 17.12 1.63 9.46
N GLY A 216 17.95 2.65 9.74
CA GLY A 216 18.14 3.19 11.10
C GLY A 216 16.86 3.74 11.74
N PHE A 217 15.84 4.06 10.93
CA PHE A 217 14.53 4.53 11.38
C PHE A 217 13.43 3.46 11.30
N GLY A 218 13.79 2.19 11.09
CA GLY A 218 12.84 1.06 11.06
C GLY A 218 12.16 0.83 9.71
N VAL A 219 12.67 1.42 8.62
CA VAL A 219 12.24 1.09 7.25
C VAL A 219 13.16 0.00 6.70
N ASP A 220 12.79 -1.26 6.93
CA ASP A 220 13.60 -2.44 6.64
C ASP A 220 12.78 -3.63 6.09
N ASP A 221 13.44 -4.76 5.85
CA ASP A 221 12.80 -5.99 5.35
C ASP A 221 11.78 -6.55 6.36
N ALA A 222 11.99 -6.35 7.67
CA ALA A 222 11.04 -6.79 8.69
C ALA A 222 9.74 -5.99 8.62
N LEU A 223 9.82 -4.67 8.37
CA LEU A 223 8.66 -3.84 8.07
C LEU A 223 7.96 -4.31 6.79
N ALA A 224 8.70 -4.52 5.69
CA ALA A 224 8.13 -4.97 4.42
C ALA A 224 7.38 -6.30 4.58
N GLU A 225 7.99 -7.27 5.26
CA GLU A 225 7.39 -8.57 5.52
C GLU A 225 6.09 -8.45 6.37
N TYR A 226 6.09 -7.55 7.36
CA TYR A 226 4.92 -7.28 8.18
C TYR A 226 3.78 -6.60 7.41
N VAL A 227 4.10 -5.60 6.59
CA VAL A 227 3.16 -4.91 5.70
C VAL A 227 2.52 -5.88 4.72
N GLU A 228 3.31 -6.77 4.09
CA GLU A 228 2.79 -7.81 3.19
C GLU A 228 1.78 -8.73 3.90
N CYS A 229 2.11 -9.17 5.12
CA CYS A 229 1.21 -10.01 5.92
C CYS A 229 -0.10 -9.30 6.26
N LYS A 230 -0.02 -8.03 6.67
CA LYS A 230 -1.21 -7.24 7.03
C LYS A 230 -2.05 -6.87 5.82
N ALA A 231 -1.45 -6.58 4.67
CA ALA A 231 -2.17 -6.37 3.42
C ALA A 231 -3.04 -7.59 3.08
N HIS A 232 -2.51 -8.81 3.19
CA HIS A 232 -3.29 -10.02 2.96
C HIS A 232 -4.38 -10.28 4.01
N ALA A 233 -4.12 -9.94 5.28
CA ALA A 233 -5.11 -10.05 6.33
C ALA A 233 -6.27 -9.09 6.11
N VAL A 234 -5.98 -7.82 5.79
CA VAL A 234 -6.96 -6.78 5.44
C VAL A 234 -7.75 -7.18 4.19
N GLU A 235 -7.08 -7.65 3.13
CA GLU A 235 -7.73 -8.14 1.91
C GLU A 235 -8.78 -9.22 2.20
N LYS A 236 -8.41 -10.21 3.03
CA LYS A 236 -9.31 -11.29 3.44
C LYS A 236 -10.48 -10.76 4.26
N LEU A 237 -10.19 -9.92 5.25
CA LEU A 237 -11.18 -9.34 6.15
C LEU A 237 -12.23 -8.49 5.40
N GLU A 238 -11.79 -7.63 4.48
CA GLU A 238 -12.65 -6.83 3.62
C GLU A 238 -13.51 -7.72 2.70
N ARG A 239 -12.91 -8.75 2.10
CA ARG A 239 -13.65 -9.71 1.26
C ARG A 239 -14.72 -10.45 2.05
N ASP A 240 -14.37 -10.96 3.23
CA ASP A 240 -15.29 -11.71 4.08
C ASP A 240 -16.44 -10.82 4.58
N ALA A 241 -16.15 -9.56 4.91
CA ALA A 241 -17.16 -8.57 5.28
C ALA A 241 -18.09 -8.25 4.10
N TRP A 242 -17.53 -8.01 2.91
CA TRP A 242 -18.31 -7.76 1.71
C TRP A 242 -19.21 -8.93 1.34
N ALA A 243 -18.73 -10.17 1.47
CA ALA A 243 -19.52 -11.37 1.25
C ALA A 243 -20.71 -11.46 2.22
N ARG A 244 -20.49 -11.16 3.51
CA ARG A 244 -21.58 -11.11 4.52
C ARG A 244 -22.62 -10.06 4.18
N VAL A 245 -22.20 -8.84 3.82
CA VAL A 245 -23.11 -7.76 3.40
C VAL A 245 -23.89 -8.17 2.15
N SER A 246 -23.21 -8.69 1.13
CA SER A 246 -23.83 -9.12 -0.13
C SER A 246 -24.89 -10.20 0.11
N ASN A 247 -24.57 -11.22 0.92
CA ASN A 247 -25.51 -12.29 1.26
C ASN A 247 -26.71 -11.80 2.08
N SER A 248 -26.51 -10.78 2.93
CA SER A 248 -27.60 -10.17 3.70
C SER A 248 -28.56 -9.33 2.84
N VAL A 249 -28.05 -8.75 1.75
CA VAL A 249 -28.81 -7.91 0.81
C VAL A 249 -29.48 -8.74 -0.29
N LEU A 250 -28.89 -9.89 -0.67
CA LEU A 250 -29.38 -10.79 -1.70
C LEU A 250 -29.72 -12.19 -1.13
N PRO A 251 -30.65 -12.33 -0.17
CA PRO A 251 -30.96 -13.63 0.43
C PRO A 251 -31.62 -14.66 -0.51
N ASN A 252 -31.92 -14.31 -1.78
CA ASN A 252 -32.82 -15.08 -2.66
C ASN A 252 -32.31 -15.36 -4.10
N LEU A 253 -30.99 -15.39 -4.35
CA LEU A 253 -30.49 -15.82 -5.67
C LEU A 253 -30.47 -17.34 -5.85
N GLU A 254 -30.77 -18.14 -4.82
CA GLU A 254 -30.90 -19.60 -4.92
C GLU A 254 -32.30 -20.08 -5.38
N LYS A 255 -33.16 -19.19 -5.87
CA LYS A 255 -34.51 -19.52 -6.37
C LYS A 255 -34.80 -19.05 -7.81
N LEU A 256 -33.77 -18.84 -8.63
CA LEU A 256 -33.92 -18.61 -10.08
C LEU A 256 -33.20 -19.69 -10.88
#